data_AF-A0A1N7KET3-F1
#
_entry.id   AF-A0A1N7KET3-F1
#
_cell.length_a   1.000
_cell.length_b   1.000
_cell.length_c   1.000
_cell.angle_alpha   90.00
_cell.angle_beta   90.00
_cell.angle_gamma   90.00
#
_symmetry.space_group_name_H-M   'P 1'
#
loop_
_entity.id
_entity.type
_entity.pdbx_description
1 polymer ?
#
loop_
_entity_poly.entity_id
_entity_poly.type
_entity_poly.pdbx_seq_one_letter_code
_entity_poly.pdbx_strand_id
1 'polypeptide(L)'
;MFVVLINIRRIMKKAILFCMTIGLIFSAISCNDRFEGDELVNIEPLKIDSVKIPQDTMDVRTTQTIKTYSNYTSKCEGFYGYDYLHTADFERKVISYKFKSSAACGDLVTKASQINFNPQKTGLYLFRFYNGQDSAGQSTYLEKEIVVQ
;
A
#
# COMPACT_ATOMS: atom_id res chain seq x y z
N MET A 1 7.46 18.71 66.34
CA MET A 1 8.30 18.68 65.12
C MET A 1 8.69 17.25 64.68
N PHE A 2 9.15 16.37 65.59
CA PHE A 2 9.57 14.99 65.26
C PHE A 2 8.46 14.08 64.68
N VAL A 3 7.22 14.15 65.18
CA VAL A 3 6.09 13.31 64.71
C VAL A 3 5.69 13.62 63.26
N VAL A 4 5.77 14.89 62.86
CA VAL A 4 5.47 15.35 61.49
C VAL A 4 6.48 14.80 60.49
N LEU A 5 7.78 14.83 60.84
CA LEU A 5 8.86 14.26 60.01
C LEU A 5 8.74 12.74 59.84
N ILE A 6 8.28 12.02 60.86
CA ILE A 6 8.03 10.56 60.79
C ILE A 6 6.86 10.25 59.86
N ASN A 7 5.76 11.01 59.94
CA ASN A 7 4.60 10.83 59.07
C ASN A 7 4.92 11.15 57.60
N ILE A 8 5.70 12.21 57.32
CA ILE A 8 6.15 12.53 55.96
C ILE A 8 7.02 11.41 55.38
N ARG A 9 7.98 10.88 56.14
CA ARG A 9 8.80 9.73 55.72
C ARG A 9 7.96 8.48 55.46
N ARG A 10 6.89 8.26 56.22
CA ARG A 10 5.97 7.13 56.04
C ARG A 10 5.09 7.30 54.80
N ILE A 11 4.68 8.52 54.46
CA ILE A 11 3.91 8.85 53.25
C ILE A 11 4.79 8.71 51.99
N MET A 12 6.04 9.19 52.02
CA MET A 12 6.98 9.05 50.91
C MET A 12 7.30 7.58 50.59
N LYS A 13 7.49 6.74 51.61
CA LYS A 13 7.71 5.30 51.40
C LYS A 13 6.51 4.60 50.76
N LYS A 14 5.29 4.99 51.14
CA LYS A 14 4.04 4.48 50.54
C LYS A 14 3.88 4.97 49.10
N ALA A 15 4.24 6.22 48.81
CA ALA A 15 4.21 6.78 47.46
C ALA A 15 5.22 6.09 46.53
N ILE A 16 6.44 5.83 47.02
CA ILE A 16 7.47 5.09 46.26
C ILE A 16 6.99 3.66 45.96
N LEU A 17 6.42 2.98 46.96
CA LEU A 17 5.89 1.62 46.78
C LEU A 17 4.73 1.58 45.78
N PHE A 18 3.85 2.59 45.82
CA PHE A 18 2.74 2.73 44.89
C PHE A 18 3.19 2.99 43.44
N CYS A 19 4.17 3.89 43.24
CA CYS A 19 4.76 4.13 41.92
C CYS A 19 5.48 2.89 41.37
N MET A 20 6.14 2.10 42.22
CA MET A 20 6.80 0.86 41.82
C MET A 20 5.80 -0.21 41.39
N THR A 21 4.67 -0.33 42.10
CA THR A 21 3.59 -1.26 41.71
C THR A 21 2.90 -0.84 40.41
N ILE A 22 2.71 0.46 40.18
CA ILE A 22 2.13 0.97 38.92
C ILE A 22 3.07 0.71 37.75
N GLY A 23 4.37 0.97 37.91
CA GLY A 23 5.37 0.70 36.88
C GLY A 23 5.40 -0.78 36.45
N LEU A 24 5.26 -1.71 37.41
CA LEU A 24 5.22 -3.14 37.12
C LEU A 24 3.97 -3.56 36.32
N ILE A 25 2.81 -2.94 36.61
CA ILE A 25 1.56 -3.23 35.90
C ILE A 25 1.63 -2.71 34.47
N PHE A 26 2.23 -1.54 34.22
CA PHE A 26 2.43 -1.02 32.86
C PHE A 26 3.40 -1.87 32.03
N SER A 27 4.42 -2.50 32.64
CA SER A 27 5.31 -3.43 31.91
C SER A 27 4.65 -4.75 31.51
N ALA A 28 3.56 -5.14 32.17
CA ALA A 28 2.84 -6.38 31.86
C ALA A 28 1.84 -6.24 30.68
N ILE A 29 1.56 -5.01 30.23
CA ILE A 29 0.81 -4.73 29.00
C ILE A 29 1.77 -4.66 27.80
N SER A 30 2.78 -5.54 27.77
CA SER A 30 3.63 -5.72 26.60
C SER A 30 2.73 -6.08 25.42
N CYS A 31 2.95 -5.41 24.28
CA CYS A 31 2.24 -5.67 23.04
C CYS A 31 2.09 -7.16 22.84
N ASN A 32 0.84 -7.59 22.70
CA ASN A 32 0.54 -8.94 22.31
C ASN A 32 0.79 -9.01 20.81
N ASP A 33 2.00 -9.42 20.44
CA ASP A 33 2.41 -9.69 19.08
C ASP A 33 1.70 -10.97 18.63
N ARG A 34 0.37 -10.89 18.47
CA ARG A 34 -0.43 -11.95 17.86
C ARG A 34 -0.10 -11.98 16.37
N PHE A 35 1.05 -12.54 16.04
CA PHE A 35 1.34 -13.06 14.71
C PHE A 35 0.50 -14.32 14.48
N GLU A 36 -0.82 -14.17 14.51
CA GLU A 36 -1.78 -15.18 14.09
C GLU A 36 -2.25 -14.80 12.68
N GLY A 37 -1.43 -15.12 11.67
CA GLY A 37 -1.72 -14.86 10.26
C GLY A 37 -0.50 -15.01 9.37
N ASP A 38 -0.71 -15.04 8.05
CA ASP A 38 0.38 -14.99 7.09
C ASP A 38 1.04 -13.60 7.11
N GLU A 39 2.37 -13.57 7.21
CA GLU A 39 3.16 -12.34 7.30
C GLU A 39 3.44 -11.77 5.91
N LEU A 40 3.52 -10.45 5.80
CA LEU A 40 4.01 -9.79 4.58
C LEU A 40 5.51 -10.03 4.44
N VAL A 41 5.91 -10.70 3.36
CA VAL A 41 7.29 -11.06 3.06
C VAL A 41 7.96 -10.00 2.19
N ASN A 42 7.32 -9.60 1.09
CA ASN A 42 7.83 -8.55 0.21
C ASN A 42 6.71 -7.76 -0.48
N ILE A 43 7.12 -6.65 -1.08
CA ILE A 43 6.37 -5.93 -2.09
C ILE A 43 7.28 -5.75 -3.29
N GLU A 44 6.80 -6.08 -4.48
CA GLU A 44 7.59 -5.98 -5.72
C GLU A 44 6.75 -5.48 -6.90
N PRO A 45 7.39 -4.84 -7.90
CA PRO A 45 6.71 -4.46 -9.13
C PRO A 45 6.10 -5.67 -9.83
N LEU A 46 4.86 -5.52 -10.27
CA LEU A 46 4.13 -6.51 -11.04
C LEU A 46 3.80 -5.95 -12.42
N LYS A 47 4.10 -6.74 -13.45
CA LYS A 47 3.69 -6.40 -14.81
C LYS A 47 2.17 -6.33 -14.95
N ILE A 48 1.70 -5.37 -15.72
CA ILE A 48 0.32 -5.27 -16.16
C ILE A 48 0.22 -6.01 -17.49
N ASP A 49 -0.47 -7.15 -17.50
CA ASP A 49 -0.58 -8.04 -18.66
C ASP A 49 -1.53 -7.46 -19.72
N SER A 50 -2.59 -6.78 -19.31
CA SER A 50 -3.49 -6.08 -20.24
C SER A 50 -4.23 -4.91 -19.58
N VAL A 51 -4.75 -4.01 -20.41
CA VAL A 51 -5.49 -2.81 -19.97
C VAL A 51 -6.77 -2.68 -20.78
N LYS A 52 -7.88 -2.40 -20.09
CA LYS A 52 -9.16 -2.05 -20.69
C LYS A 52 -9.54 -0.62 -20.31
N ILE A 53 -9.64 0.23 -21.31
CA ILE A 53 -10.12 1.60 -21.21
C ILE A 53 -11.54 1.63 -21.79
N PRO A 54 -12.55 2.19 -21.10
CA PRO A 54 -13.93 2.22 -21.60
C PRO A 54 -14.08 3.01 -22.90
N GLN A 55 -13.47 4.19 -22.97
CA GLN A 55 -13.51 5.08 -24.13
C GLN A 55 -12.14 5.71 -24.35
N ASP A 56 -11.71 5.78 -25.61
CA ASP A 56 -10.49 6.47 -26.02
C ASP A 56 -10.68 7.99 -26.12
N THR A 57 -11.91 8.48 -25.98
CA THR A 57 -12.27 9.89 -25.92
C THR A 57 -13.19 10.15 -24.73
N MET A 58 -12.94 11.19 -23.95
CA MET A 58 -13.77 11.58 -22.80
C MET A 58 -13.80 13.09 -22.59
N ASP A 59 -14.82 13.59 -21.89
CA ASP A 59 -14.91 15.00 -21.54
C ASP A 59 -14.01 15.33 -20.34
N VAL A 60 -13.42 16.53 -20.34
CA VAL A 60 -12.62 17.05 -19.22
C VAL A 60 -13.45 17.10 -17.92
N ARG A 61 -12.81 16.82 -16.79
CA ARG A 61 -13.42 16.74 -15.44
C ARG A 61 -14.45 15.61 -15.26
N THR A 62 -14.64 14.73 -16.25
CA THR A 62 -15.37 13.47 -16.05
C THR A 62 -14.43 12.37 -15.55
N THR A 63 -15.00 11.31 -14.98
CA THR A 63 -14.22 10.16 -14.52
C THR A 63 -14.52 8.95 -15.40
N GLN A 64 -13.47 8.29 -15.89
CA GLN A 64 -13.58 6.91 -16.38
C GLN A 64 -12.66 5.96 -15.62
N THR A 65 -13.11 4.73 -15.44
CA THR A 65 -12.36 3.69 -14.74
C THR A 65 -11.58 2.86 -15.73
N ILE A 66 -10.25 2.97 -15.68
CA ILE A 66 -9.31 2.12 -16.43
C ILE A 66 -9.09 0.84 -15.63
N LYS A 67 -9.31 -0.32 -16.26
CA LYS A 67 -9.03 -1.63 -15.63
C LYS A 67 -7.70 -2.16 -16.10
N THR A 68 -6.86 -2.61 -15.17
CA THR A 68 -5.63 -3.34 -15.48
C THR A 68 -5.79 -4.79 -15.04
N TYR A 69 -5.16 -5.72 -15.75
CA TYR A 69 -5.18 -7.14 -15.42
C TYR A 69 -3.75 -7.63 -15.25
N SER A 70 -3.51 -8.33 -14.15
CA SER A 70 -2.22 -8.95 -13.85
C SER A 70 -2.43 -10.35 -13.28
N ASN A 71 -1.45 -11.20 -13.48
CA ASN A 71 -1.43 -12.54 -12.90
C ASN A 71 -0.80 -12.54 -11.50
N TYR A 72 -1.45 -13.25 -10.58
CA TYR A 72 -1.02 -13.45 -9.20
C TYR A 72 -1.03 -14.93 -8.88
N THR A 73 -0.09 -15.38 -8.06
CA THR A 73 -0.15 -16.70 -7.45
C THR A 73 -1.17 -16.67 -6.31
N SER A 74 -2.26 -17.42 -6.44
CA SER A 74 -3.38 -17.34 -5.48
C SER A 74 -2.94 -17.67 -4.04
N LYS A 75 -3.74 -17.20 -3.07
CA LYS A 75 -3.55 -17.34 -1.61
C LYS A 75 -2.36 -16.55 -1.02
N CYS A 76 -1.24 -16.44 -1.73
CA CYS A 76 -0.02 -15.82 -1.21
C CYS A 76 0.33 -14.47 -1.88
N GLU A 77 -0.27 -14.13 -3.02
CA GLU A 77 -0.05 -12.86 -3.71
C GLU A 77 -1.34 -12.08 -3.94
N GLY A 78 -1.23 -10.76 -3.88
CA GLY A 78 -2.34 -9.86 -4.14
C GLY A 78 -1.89 -8.47 -4.56
N PHE A 79 -2.85 -7.69 -5.02
CA PHE A 79 -2.63 -6.30 -5.40
C PHE A 79 -2.23 -5.48 -4.18
N TYR A 80 -1.11 -4.77 -4.27
CA TYR A 80 -0.63 -3.88 -3.22
C TYR A 80 -1.01 -2.42 -3.50
N GLY A 81 -0.77 -1.96 -4.73
CA GLY A 81 -1.02 -0.58 -5.11
C GLY A 81 -0.48 -0.25 -6.49
N TYR A 82 -0.65 1.02 -6.88
CA TYR A 82 0.01 1.58 -8.05
C TYR A 82 0.91 2.75 -7.66
N ASP A 83 2.05 2.86 -8.31
CA ASP A 83 2.68 4.16 -8.53
C ASP A 83 2.05 4.80 -9.77
N TYR A 84 1.32 5.89 -9.56
CA TYR A 84 0.71 6.68 -10.62
C TYR A 84 1.48 7.99 -10.80
N LEU A 85 2.37 8.01 -11.79
CA LEU A 85 3.34 9.09 -11.96
C LEU A 85 2.91 10.04 -13.08
N HIS A 86 2.97 11.34 -12.80
CA HIS A 86 2.80 12.41 -13.78
C HIS A 86 4.18 12.78 -14.32
N THR A 87 4.58 12.19 -15.45
CA THR A 87 5.93 12.40 -16.02
C THR A 87 6.02 13.64 -16.91
N ALA A 88 4.88 14.10 -17.44
CA ALA A 88 4.71 15.37 -18.13
C ALA A 88 3.23 15.80 -18.02
N ASP A 89 2.87 16.95 -18.60
CA ASP A 89 1.49 17.48 -18.55
C ASP A 89 0.45 16.43 -18.97
N PHE A 90 0.70 15.74 -20.08
CA PHE A 90 -0.19 14.74 -20.68
C PHE A 90 0.38 13.31 -20.66
N GLU A 91 1.49 13.07 -19.94
CA GLU A 91 2.06 11.73 -19.83
C GLU A 91 1.85 11.12 -18.45
N ARG A 92 1.40 9.87 -18.42
CA ARG A 92 1.16 9.11 -17.20
C ARG A 92 1.96 7.82 -17.27
N LYS A 93 2.74 7.53 -16.24
CA LYS A 93 3.41 6.22 -16.06
C LYS A 93 2.76 5.50 -14.89
N VAL A 94 2.36 4.26 -15.11
CA VAL A 94 1.66 3.43 -14.13
C VAL A 94 2.47 2.16 -13.87
N ILE A 95 2.87 1.95 -12.62
CA ILE A 95 3.54 0.73 -12.17
C ILE A 95 2.64 0.07 -11.13
N SER A 96 2.27 -1.19 -11.34
CA SER A 96 1.54 -1.97 -10.33
C SER A 96 2.53 -2.65 -9.41
N TYR A 97 2.14 -2.83 -8.15
CA TYR A 97 2.87 -3.63 -7.18
C TYR A 97 1.98 -4.75 -6.66
N LYS A 98 2.62 -5.88 -6.36
CA LYS A 98 2.00 -6.96 -5.59
C LYS A 98 2.68 -7.11 -4.25
N PHE A 99 1.94 -7.59 -3.27
CA PHE A 99 2.54 -8.13 -2.06
C PHE A 99 2.70 -9.64 -2.21
N LYS A 100 3.66 -10.18 -1.46
CA LYS A 100 3.85 -11.59 -1.19
C LYS A 100 3.70 -11.84 0.31
N SER A 101 2.88 -12.80 0.71
CA SER A 101 2.81 -13.27 2.10
C SER A 101 3.52 -14.62 2.30
N SER A 102 3.67 -15.02 3.56
CA SER A 102 4.22 -16.33 3.96
C SER A 102 3.25 -17.50 3.71
N ALA A 103 2.05 -17.24 3.20
CA ALA A 103 1.04 -18.25 2.91
C ALA A 103 1.51 -19.27 1.85
N ALA A 104 1.00 -20.49 1.95
CA ALA A 104 1.15 -21.47 0.88
C ALA A 104 0.43 -21.02 -0.39
N CYS A 105 1.20 -20.90 -1.48
CA CYS A 105 0.70 -20.47 -2.77
C CYS A 105 -0.15 -21.53 -3.48
N GLY A 106 -1.15 -21.07 -4.23
CA GLY A 106 -1.95 -21.91 -5.13
C GLY A 106 -1.69 -21.60 -6.61
N ASP A 107 -2.69 -21.86 -7.45
CA ASP A 107 -2.62 -21.66 -8.90
C ASP A 107 -2.48 -20.18 -9.28
N LEU A 108 -1.99 -19.96 -10.50
CA LEU A 108 -1.94 -18.64 -11.12
C LEU A 108 -3.36 -18.17 -11.47
N VAL A 109 -3.71 -16.97 -11.01
CA VAL A 109 -5.01 -16.35 -11.25
C VAL A 109 -4.85 -14.93 -11.80
N THR A 110 -5.60 -14.60 -12.85
CA THR A 110 -5.67 -13.22 -13.34
C THR A 110 -6.65 -12.43 -12.47
N LYS A 111 -6.20 -11.31 -11.92
CA LYS A 111 -7.06 -10.39 -11.16
C LYS A 111 -7.10 -9.03 -11.82
N ALA A 112 -8.24 -8.36 -11.69
CA ALA A 112 -8.43 -7.00 -12.16
C ALA A 112 -8.20 -6.01 -11.01
N SER A 113 -7.49 -4.94 -11.31
CA SER A 113 -7.39 -3.73 -10.48
C SER A 113 -7.78 -2.52 -11.32
N GLN A 114 -7.96 -1.36 -10.68
CA GLN A 114 -8.54 -0.21 -11.36
C GLN A 114 -7.93 1.13 -10.97
N ILE A 115 -7.94 2.05 -11.93
CA ILE A 115 -7.54 3.45 -11.78
C ILE A 115 -8.70 4.32 -12.23
N ASN A 116 -9.08 5.30 -11.41
CA ASN A 116 -10.06 6.30 -11.80
C ASN A 116 -9.33 7.50 -12.41
N PHE A 117 -9.52 7.71 -13.71
CA PHE A 117 -8.91 8.81 -14.43
C PHE A 117 -9.88 9.99 -14.52
N ASN A 118 -9.50 11.13 -13.95
CA ASN A 118 -10.26 12.39 -13.98
C ASN A 118 -9.33 13.55 -14.39
N PRO A 119 -9.18 13.84 -15.70
CA PRO A 119 -8.28 14.88 -16.19
C PRO A 119 -8.83 16.29 -15.96
N GLN A 120 -7.94 17.24 -15.66
CA GLN A 120 -8.28 18.66 -15.45
C GLN A 120 -7.96 19.56 -16.66
N LYS A 121 -7.27 19.02 -17.68
CA LYS A 121 -6.87 19.72 -18.90
C LYS A 121 -7.33 18.90 -20.11
N THR A 122 -7.70 19.58 -21.18
CA THR A 122 -7.93 18.95 -22.48
C THR A 122 -6.59 18.65 -23.14
N GLY A 123 -6.54 17.60 -23.97
CA GLY A 123 -5.33 17.15 -24.64
C GLY A 123 -5.29 15.64 -24.90
N LEU A 124 -4.23 15.19 -25.58
CA LEU A 124 -3.97 13.77 -25.83
C LEU A 124 -3.11 13.20 -24.70
N TYR A 125 -3.72 12.38 -23.84
CA TYR A 125 -3.02 11.74 -22.73
C TYR A 125 -2.39 10.42 -23.15
N LEU A 126 -1.08 10.29 -22.97
CA LEU A 126 -0.34 9.04 -23.18
C LEU A 126 -0.10 8.33 -21.83
N PHE A 127 -0.64 7.12 -21.70
CA PHE A 127 -0.41 6.24 -20.58
C PHE A 127 0.62 5.17 -20.94
N ARG A 128 1.59 4.96 -20.05
CA ARG A 128 2.58 3.88 -20.10
C ARG A 128 2.41 2.97 -18.90
N PHE A 129 1.82 1.80 -19.11
CA PHE A 129 1.63 0.79 -18.05
C PHE A 129 2.80 -0.18 -18.05
N TYR A 130 3.50 -0.33 -16.94
CA TYR A 130 4.65 -1.24 -16.80
C TYR A 130 4.27 -2.67 -17.19
N ASN A 131 5.02 -3.27 -18.11
CA ASN A 131 4.78 -4.61 -18.67
C ASN A 131 5.94 -5.58 -18.40
N GLY A 132 6.80 -5.28 -17.43
CA GLY A 132 7.95 -6.12 -17.09
C GLY A 132 9.24 -5.55 -17.66
N GLN A 133 10.18 -6.44 -17.95
CA GLN A 133 11.48 -6.10 -18.53
C GLN A 133 11.75 -6.97 -19.76
N ASP A 134 12.52 -6.45 -20.70
CA ASP A 134 13.02 -7.21 -21.84
C ASP A 134 14.26 -8.06 -21.45
N SER A 135 14.84 -8.76 -22.44
CA SER A 135 16.02 -9.60 -22.23
C SER A 135 17.28 -8.82 -21.83
N ALA A 136 17.30 -7.49 -22.00
CA ALA A 136 18.38 -6.60 -21.58
C ALA A 136 18.11 -5.95 -20.21
N GLY A 137 17.03 -6.34 -19.52
CA GLY A 137 16.63 -5.79 -18.23
C GLY A 137 15.99 -4.40 -18.32
N GLN A 138 15.67 -3.92 -19.52
CA GLN A 138 15.02 -2.62 -19.71
C GLN A 138 13.52 -2.75 -19.52
N SER A 139 12.91 -1.78 -18.84
CA SER A 139 11.48 -1.81 -18.57
C SER A 139 10.67 -1.64 -19.85
N THR A 140 9.69 -2.51 -20.05
CA THR A 140 8.74 -2.45 -21.16
C THR A 140 7.40 -1.87 -20.69
N TYR A 141 6.64 -1.30 -21.62
CA TYR A 141 5.37 -0.64 -21.29
C TYR A 141 4.28 -0.96 -22.32
N LEU A 142 3.04 -1.11 -21.86
CA LEU A 142 1.85 -1.03 -22.70
C LEU A 142 1.46 0.43 -22.83
N GLU A 143 1.44 0.94 -24.06
CA GLU A 143 1.05 2.32 -24.34
C GLU A 143 -0.43 2.41 -24.72
N LYS A 144 -1.11 3.43 -24.17
CA LYS A 144 -2.51 3.75 -24.47
C LYS A 144 -2.72 5.25 -24.54
N GLU A 145 -3.54 5.67 -25.47
CA GLU A 145 -3.89 7.08 -25.66
C GLU A 145 -5.35 7.33 -25.26
N ILE A 146 -5.60 8.48 -24.64
CA ILE A 146 -6.95 8.96 -24.33
C ILE A 146 -7.03 10.44 -24.73
N VAL A 147 -7.97 10.78 -25.61
CA VAL A 147 -8.31 12.15 -25.98
C VAL A 147 -9.24 12.75 -24.93
N VAL A 148 -8.87 13.90 -24.38
CA VAL A 148 -9.68 14.66 -23.43
C VAL A 148 -10.10 15.98 -24.05
N GLN A 149 -11.40 16.25 -24.08
CA GLN A 149 -11.99 17.43 -24.74
C GLN A 149 -12.96 18.21 -23.85
#